data_AF-A0A2E6H2U9-F1
#
_entry.id   AF-A0A2E6H2U9-F1
#
_cell.length_a   1.000
_cell.length_b   1.000
_cell.length_c   1.000
_cell.angle_alpha   90.00
_cell.angle_beta   90.00
_cell.angle_gamma   90.00
#
_symmetry.space_group_name_H-M   'P 1'
#
loop_
_entity.id
_entity.type
_entity.pdbx_description
1 polymer ?
#
loop_
_entity_poly.entity_id
_entity_poly.type
_entity_poly.pdbx_seq_one_letter_code
_entity_poly.pdbx_strand_id
1 'polypeptide(L)'
;MKFIVILFSLSGLCFATERPNLDIKIQSSFICENGKSLSGPEFKKFCKKRNDVLRVLYANLIPGNKILYKELMQESGKLGSVYDWCTKEVNDQRVGPSCVLRVSKNSSLSSENLSVSFLDRKNFIRVNIGSLQRGSRYTSSLVEWGSGSNVSSQLFEINNP
;
A
#
# COMPACT_ATOMS: atom_id res chain seq x y z
N MET A 1 -36.40 21.79 -49.01
CA MET A 1 -35.45 20.86 -48.36
C MET A 1 -35.12 21.39 -46.97
N LYS A 2 -35.53 20.69 -45.91
CA LYS A 2 -35.19 21.04 -44.51
C LYS A 2 -33.95 20.23 -44.12
N PHE A 3 -32.84 20.90 -43.84
CA PHE A 3 -31.64 20.27 -43.28
C PHE A 3 -31.84 20.07 -41.78
N ILE A 4 -31.85 18.82 -41.33
CA ILE A 4 -31.80 18.46 -39.92
C ILE A 4 -30.31 18.36 -39.56
N VAL A 5 -29.84 19.28 -38.74
CA VAL A 5 -28.51 19.22 -38.11
C VAL A 5 -28.64 18.35 -36.87
N ILE A 6 -28.17 17.11 -36.95
CA ILE A 6 -28.06 16.22 -35.80
C ILE A 6 -26.76 16.60 -35.07
N LEU A 7 -26.88 17.35 -33.97
CA LEU A 7 -25.80 17.56 -33.01
C LEU A 7 -25.56 16.24 -32.27
N PHE A 8 -24.52 15.49 -32.67
CA PHE A 8 -23.95 14.46 -31.82
C PHE A 8 -23.23 15.13 -30.66
N SER A 9 -23.85 15.17 -29.49
CA SER A 9 -23.12 15.43 -28.25
C SER A 9 -22.18 14.25 -28.03
N LEU A 10 -20.88 14.45 -28.28
CA LEU A 10 -19.83 13.57 -27.80
C LEU A 10 -19.84 13.68 -26.27
N SER A 11 -20.69 12.91 -25.60
CA SER A 11 -20.51 12.60 -24.19
C SER A 11 -19.22 11.79 -24.11
N GLY A 12 -18.11 12.50 -23.92
CA GLY A 12 -16.81 11.90 -23.67
C GLY A 12 -17.00 10.89 -22.55
N LEU A 13 -16.81 9.61 -22.88
CA LEU A 13 -16.66 8.54 -21.90
C LEU A 13 -15.43 8.90 -21.09
N CYS A 14 -15.62 9.67 -20.02
CA CYS A 14 -14.63 9.89 -19.00
C CYS A 14 -14.54 8.54 -18.26
N PHE A 15 -13.72 7.62 -18.79
CA PHE A 15 -13.40 6.40 -18.08
C PHE A 15 -12.62 6.83 -16.83
N ALA A 16 -13.34 6.93 -15.71
CA ALA A 16 -12.73 7.09 -14.41
C ALA A 16 -11.66 6.00 -14.27
N THR A 17 -10.42 6.43 -14.10
CA THR A 17 -9.30 5.50 -14.08
C THR A 17 -9.28 4.84 -12.72
N GLU A 18 -9.66 3.56 -12.69
CA GLU A 18 -9.72 2.83 -11.44
C GLU A 18 -8.33 2.61 -10.86
N ARG A 19 -8.21 2.92 -9.57
CA ARG A 19 -7.01 2.67 -8.78
C ARG A 19 -6.66 1.17 -8.82
N PRO A 20 -5.40 0.79 -9.13
CA PRO A 20 -5.04 -0.62 -9.24
C PRO A 20 -5.24 -1.38 -7.93
N ASN A 21 -5.99 -2.48 -8.00
CA ASN A 21 -6.19 -3.43 -6.90
C ASN A 21 -5.33 -4.69 -7.11
N LEU A 22 -4.78 -5.22 -6.01
CA LEU A 22 -3.90 -6.40 -5.96
C LEU A 22 -2.64 -6.30 -6.82
N ASP A 23 -2.29 -5.08 -7.27
CA ASP A 23 -1.16 -4.79 -8.15
C ASP A 23 0.10 -4.44 -7.34
N ILE A 24 0.18 -4.81 -6.06
CA ILE A 24 1.34 -4.61 -5.21
C ILE A 24 1.65 -5.94 -4.55
N LYS A 25 2.89 -6.42 -4.69
CA LYS A 25 3.38 -7.64 -4.05
C LYS A 25 4.38 -7.28 -2.96
N ILE A 26 4.38 -8.04 -1.88
CA ILE A 26 5.42 -7.92 -0.84
C ILE A 26 6.58 -8.82 -1.25
N GLN A 27 7.75 -8.23 -1.47
CA GLN A 27 8.96 -8.97 -1.83
C GLN A 27 9.62 -9.58 -0.61
N SER A 28 9.73 -8.79 0.46
CA SER A 28 10.31 -9.22 1.73
C SER A 28 9.69 -8.42 2.86
N SER A 29 9.62 -9.03 4.05
CA SER A 29 9.26 -8.34 5.27
C SER A 29 10.06 -8.93 6.44
N PHE A 30 10.39 -8.08 7.41
CA PHE A 30 11.18 -8.46 8.57
C PHE A 30 10.90 -7.54 9.76
N ILE A 31 11.15 -8.04 10.96
CA ILE A 31 10.84 -7.34 12.21
C ILE A 31 12.13 -6.95 12.92
N CYS A 32 12.20 -5.71 13.36
CA CYS A 32 13.23 -5.19 14.24
C CYS A 32 12.64 -4.82 15.62
N GLU A 33 13.42 -5.02 16.67
CA GLU A 33 13.09 -4.56 18.03
C GLU A 33 14.39 -4.38 18.83
N ASN A 34 14.52 -3.26 19.54
CA ASN A 34 15.72 -2.89 20.29
C ASN A 34 17.02 -3.02 19.47
N GLY A 35 16.98 -2.56 18.21
CA GLY A 35 18.09 -2.65 17.28
C GLY A 35 18.47 -4.09 16.86
N LYS A 36 17.71 -5.12 17.25
CA LYS A 36 17.93 -6.52 16.89
C LYS A 36 16.92 -6.96 15.84
N SER A 37 17.36 -7.85 14.96
CA SER A 37 16.45 -8.54 14.02
C SER A 37 15.77 -9.70 14.74
N LEU A 38 14.45 -9.80 14.57
CA LEU A 38 13.65 -10.93 15.02
C LEU A 38 13.30 -11.90 13.88
N SER A 39 13.56 -11.54 12.63
CA SER A 39 13.20 -12.35 11.44
C SER A 39 14.37 -13.07 10.78
N GLY A 40 15.59 -12.95 11.32
CA GLY A 40 16.77 -13.64 10.79
C GLY A 40 18.07 -12.84 10.94
N PRO A 41 19.24 -13.52 10.88
CA PRO A 41 20.54 -12.88 11.04
C PRO A 41 20.91 -11.89 9.93
N GLU A 42 20.39 -12.05 8.72
CA GLU A 42 20.65 -11.21 7.55
C GLU A 42 20.19 -9.75 7.74
N PHE A 43 19.17 -9.52 8.57
CA PHE A 43 18.66 -8.16 8.85
C PHE A 43 19.35 -7.49 10.06
N LYS A 44 20.32 -8.15 10.72
CA LYS A 44 20.99 -7.61 11.93
C LYS A 44 21.60 -6.24 11.70
N LYS A 45 22.33 -6.05 10.59
CA LYS A 45 22.99 -4.77 10.27
C LYS A 45 21.96 -3.67 10.04
N PHE A 46 20.86 -4.00 9.35
CA PHE A 46 19.77 -3.05 9.10
C PHE A 46 19.11 -2.65 10.43
N CYS A 47 18.64 -3.61 11.23
CA CYS A 47 17.98 -3.32 12.50
C CYS A 47 18.89 -2.55 13.46
N LYS A 48 20.19 -2.88 13.53
CA LYS A 48 21.16 -2.15 14.34
C LYS A 48 21.30 -0.69 13.91
N LYS A 49 21.31 -0.43 12.60
CA LYS A 49 21.38 0.94 12.06
C LYS A 49 20.11 1.75 12.36
N ARG A 50 18.94 1.11 12.31
CA ARG A 50 17.66 1.78 12.61
C ARG A 50 17.49 2.06 14.10
N ASN A 51 18.00 1.16 14.95
CA ASN A 51 17.95 1.27 16.40
C ASN A 51 16.54 1.56 16.95
N ASP A 52 15.51 0.96 16.34
CA ASP A 52 14.14 1.10 16.82
C ASP A 52 14.01 0.45 18.21
N VAL A 53 13.53 1.20 19.19
CA VAL A 53 13.20 0.68 20.53
C VAL A 53 11.91 -0.16 20.46
N LEU A 54 10.94 0.32 19.70
CA LEU A 54 9.65 -0.35 19.50
C LEU A 54 9.79 -1.55 18.56
N ARG A 55 8.81 -2.46 18.60
CA ARG A 55 8.69 -3.57 17.64
C ARG A 55 8.14 -3.05 16.32
N VAL A 56 8.94 -3.14 15.29
CA VAL A 56 8.67 -2.51 14.00
C VAL A 56 8.79 -3.53 12.89
N LEU A 57 7.75 -3.62 12.06
CA LEU A 57 7.77 -4.33 10.79
C LEU A 57 8.32 -3.41 9.71
N TYR A 58 9.27 -3.92 8.95
CA TYR A 58 9.73 -3.36 7.70
C TYR A 58 9.30 -4.27 6.55
N ALA A 59 8.81 -3.70 5.45
CA ALA A 59 8.45 -4.50 4.28
C ALA A 59 8.81 -3.77 2.98
N ASN A 60 9.48 -4.50 2.07
CA ASN A 60 9.76 -4.04 0.71
C ASN A 60 8.67 -4.54 -0.23
N LEU A 61 8.10 -3.61 -0.99
CA LEU A 61 7.00 -3.85 -1.90
C LEU A 61 7.46 -3.69 -3.35
N ILE A 62 6.84 -4.46 -4.22
CA ILE A 62 7.01 -4.39 -5.67
C ILE A 62 5.68 -3.93 -6.25
N PRO A 63 5.60 -2.70 -6.78
CA PRO A 63 4.45 -2.28 -7.57
C PRO A 63 4.41 -3.03 -8.90
N GLY A 64 3.22 -3.37 -9.34
CA GLY A 64 2.95 -3.98 -10.63
C GLY A 64 2.96 -2.97 -11.76
N ASN A 65 2.77 -3.48 -12.97
CA ASN A 65 2.89 -2.67 -14.19
C ASN A 65 1.82 -1.58 -14.28
N LYS A 66 0.64 -1.74 -13.66
CA LYS A 66 -0.39 -0.70 -13.70
C LYS A 66 0.03 0.50 -12.85
N ILE A 67 0.71 0.27 -11.74
CA ILE A 67 1.25 1.35 -10.91
C ILE A 67 2.50 1.97 -11.56
N LEU A 68 3.39 1.15 -12.10
CA LEU A 68 4.67 1.62 -12.67
C LEU A 68 4.51 2.38 -13.99
N TYR A 69 3.66 1.89 -14.89
CA TYR A 69 3.71 2.28 -16.29
C TYR A 69 2.45 2.94 -16.83
N LYS A 70 1.31 2.82 -16.16
CA LYS A 70 0.08 3.52 -16.59
C LYS A 70 0.01 4.92 -15.99
N GLU A 71 -0.47 5.85 -16.80
CA GLU A 71 -0.84 7.18 -16.34
C GLU A 71 -2.18 7.07 -15.62
N LEU A 72 -2.18 7.40 -14.33
CA LEU A 72 -3.37 7.29 -13.47
C LEU A 72 -3.64 8.59 -12.71
N MET A 73 -2.75 9.58 -12.78
CA MET A 73 -2.86 10.83 -12.04
C MET A 73 -3.68 11.90 -12.78
N GLN A 74 -4.27 12.84 -12.04
CA GLN A 74 -5.08 13.93 -12.61
C GLN A 74 -4.25 14.95 -13.42
N GLU A 75 -3.00 15.27 -13.03
CA GLU A 75 -2.24 16.38 -13.66
C GLU A 75 -0.82 16.04 -14.12
N SER A 76 -0.24 14.88 -13.75
CA SER A 76 1.23 14.72 -13.82
C SER A 76 1.79 13.32 -14.13
N GLY A 77 0.96 12.38 -14.62
CA GLY A 77 1.44 11.13 -15.19
C GLY A 77 1.25 9.87 -14.33
N LYS A 78 2.31 9.06 -14.19
CA LYS A 78 2.27 7.70 -13.62
C LYS A 78 2.43 7.75 -12.09
N LEU A 79 1.85 6.77 -11.38
CA LEU A 79 2.10 6.63 -9.95
C LEU A 79 3.57 6.31 -9.68
N GLY A 80 4.14 5.29 -10.33
CA GLY A 80 5.57 5.01 -10.30
C GLY A 80 6.11 4.40 -8.99
N SER A 81 5.40 4.51 -7.88
CA SER A 81 5.76 3.91 -6.61
C SER A 81 4.55 3.56 -5.73
N VAL A 82 4.76 2.74 -4.71
CA VAL A 82 3.74 2.44 -3.67
C VAL A 82 3.48 3.67 -2.81
N TYR A 83 4.49 4.51 -2.55
CA TYR A 83 4.30 5.77 -1.85
C TYR A 83 3.34 6.68 -2.61
N ASP A 84 3.58 6.87 -3.91
CA ASP A 84 2.74 7.67 -4.79
C ASP A 84 1.34 7.09 -4.90
N TRP A 85 1.21 5.76 -5.04
CA TRP A 85 -0.08 5.10 -4.94
C TRP A 85 -0.77 5.49 -3.63
N CYS A 86 -0.11 5.40 -2.48
CA CYS A 86 -0.73 5.73 -1.19
C CYS A 86 -0.99 7.21 -0.91
N THR A 87 -0.48 8.15 -1.71
CA THR A 87 -0.50 9.59 -1.35
C THR A 87 -0.97 10.53 -2.44
N LYS A 88 -1.01 10.08 -3.71
CA LYS A 88 -1.48 10.91 -4.83
C LYS A 88 -2.88 10.53 -5.25
N GLU A 89 -3.65 11.57 -5.54
CA GLU A 89 -4.97 11.45 -6.13
C GLU A 89 -4.85 10.93 -7.57
N VAL A 90 -5.84 10.12 -7.95
CA VAL A 90 -6.00 9.58 -9.30
C VAL A 90 -7.27 10.14 -9.89
N ASN A 91 -7.47 9.98 -11.21
CA ASN A 91 -8.69 10.45 -11.87
C ASN A 91 -9.89 9.50 -11.62
N ASP A 92 -10.20 9.27 -10.34
CA ASP A 92 -11.32 8.43 -9.87
C ASP A 92 -12.33 9.21 -8.99
N GLN A 93 -12.21 10.55 -8.96
CA GLN A 93 -13.04 11.48 -8.17
C GLN A 93 -12.92 11.35 -6.65
N ARG A 94 -11.98 10.52 -6.14
CA ARG A 94 -11.71 10.41 -4.71
C ARG A 94 -10.53 11.29 -4.31
N VAL A 95 -10.58 11.82 -3.10
CA VAL A 95 -9.58 12.75 -2.56
C VAL A 95 -8.95 12.22 -1.28
N GLY A 96 -7.77 12.72 -0.94
CA GLY A 96 -7.09 12.41 0.32
C GLY A 96 -6.68 10.93 0.50
N PRO A 97 -6.03 10.28 -0.47
CA PRO A 97 -5.59 8.90 -0.31
C PRO A 97 -4.57 8.76 0.81
N SER A 98 -4.67 7.65 1.54
CA SER A 98 -3.70 7.25 2.55
C SER A 98 -3.73 5.75 2.74
N CYS A 99 -2.63 5.15 3.20
CA CYS A 99 -2.56 3.71 3.38
C CYS A 99 -2.40 3.29 4.84
N VAL A 100 -3.02 2.15 5.17
CA VAL A 100 -2.86 1.42 6.42
C VAL A 100 -2.42 -0.01 6.13
N LEU A 101 -1.76 -0.65 7.09
CA LEU A 101 -1.52 -2.08 7.06
C LEU A 101 -2.68 -2.75 7.81
N ARG A 102 -3.54 -3.44 7.06
CA ARG A 102 -4.62 -4.22 7.64
C ARG A 102 -4.10 -5.61 7.99
N VAL A 103 -4.29 -6.02 9.24
CA VAL A 103 -3.81 -7.31 9.76
C VAL A 103 -4.98 -8.09 10.38
N SER A 104 -4.99 -9.40 10.19
CA SER A 104 -5.95 -10.34 10.79
C SER A 104 -5.21 -11.53 11.38
N LYS A 105 -5.56 -11.93 12.60
CA LYS A 105 -4.89 -13.03 13.31
C LYS A 105 -5.54 -14.35 12.92
N ASN A 106 -4.76 -15.32 12.42
CA ASN A 106 -5.25 -16.66 12.08
C ASN A 106 -6.53 -16.66 11.19
N SER A 107 -6.61 -15.74 10.23
CA SER A 107 -7.79 -15.57 9.36
C SER A 107 -9.09 -15.25 10.11
N SER A 108 -9.00 -14.62 11.29
CA SER A 108 -10.15 -14.09 12.01
C SER A 108 -10.90 -13.05 11.17
N LEU A 109 -12.22 -12.97 11.36
CA LEU A 109 -13.04 -11.91 10.78
C LEU A 109 -12.70 -10.52 11.35
N SER A 110 -12.12 -10.46 12.55
CA SER A 110 -11.60 -9.23 13.13
C SER A 110 -10.27 -8.85 12.47
N SER A 111 -10.15 -7.57 12.11
CA SER A 111 -8.92 -6.98 11.60
C SER A 111 -8.58 -5.68 12.32
N GLU A 112 -7.28 -5.40 12.43
CA GLU A 112 -6.73 -4.15 12.97
C GLU A 112 -6.04 -3.39 11.82
N ASN A 113 -6.18 -2.06 11.81
CA ASN A 113 -5.48 -1.21 10.86
C ASN A 113 -4.31 -0.52 11.58
N LEU A 114 -3.10 -0.78 11.12
CA LEU A 114 -1.87 -0.18 11.65
C LEU A 114 -1.40 0.95 10.73
N SER A 115 -0.92 2.04 11.34
CA SER A 115 -0.38 3.18 10.60
C SER A 115 0.90 2.82 9.85
N VAL A 116 0.98 3.23 8.59
CA VAL A 116 2.12 2.97 7.71
C VAL A 116 2.93 4.25 7.53
N SER A 117 4.26 4.12 7.59
CA SER A 117 5.19 5.18 7.20
C SER A 117 6.08 4.68 6.06
N PHE A 118 6.39 5.55 5.11
CA PHE A 118 7.22 5.22 3.95
C PHE A 118 8.65 5.70 4.17
N LEU A 119 9.61 4.80 4.00
CA LEU A 119 11.03 5.14 4.01
C LEU A 119 11.42 5.73 2.65
N ASP A 120 12.03 6.91 2.68
CA ASP A 120 12.53 7.65 1.53
C ASP A 120 11.49 7.91 0.42
N ARG A 121 10.19 7.90 0.74
CA ARG A 121 9.08 8.02 -0.23
C ARG A 121 9.16 6.97 -1.35
N LYS A 122 9.63 5.76 -1.02
CA LYS A 122 9.80 4.63 -1.95
C LYS A 122 8.82 3.49 -1.64
N ASN A 123 9.06 2.32 -2.24
CA ASN A 123 8.30 1.10 -2.03
C ASN A 123 8.65 0.36 -0.73
N PHE A 124 9.13 1.07 0.29
CA PHE A 124 9.63 0.46 1.53
C PHE A 124 8.91 1.05 2.72
N ILE A 125 8.18 0.21 3.46
CA ILE A 125 7.33 0.65 4.57
C ILE A 125 7.91 0.29 5.93
N ARG A 126 7.51 1.08 6.92
CA ARG A 126 7.77 0.90 8.34
C ARG A 126 6.43 0.99 9.10
N VAL A 127 6.14 -0.02 9.90
CA VAL A 127 4.89 -0.15 10.66
C VAL A 127 5.21 -0.52 12.10
N ASN A 128 4.63 0.19 13.07
CA ASN A 128 4.70 -0.21 14.47
C ASN A 128 3.74 -1.37 14.71
N ILE A 129 4.26 -2.51 15.14
CA ILE A 129 3.49 -3.73 15.42
C ILE A 129 3.51 -4.10 16.91
N GLY A 130 3.85 -3.14 17.78
CA GLY A 130 3.92 -3.36 19.23
C GLY A 130 2.59 -3.76 19.86
N SER A 131 1.45 -3.39 19.26
CA SER A 131 0.12 -3.83 19.69
C SER A 131 -0.18 -5.29 19.36
N LEU A 132 0.54 -5.89 18.39
CA LEU A 132 0.31 -7.26 17.97
C LEU A 132 0.93 -8.26 18.96
N GLN A 133 0.16 -9.31 19.24
CA GLN A 133 0.59 -10.41 20.11
C GLN A 133 1.78 -11.16 19.50
N ARG A 134 2.78 -11.47 20.33
CA ARG A 134 3.91 -12.34 19.98
C ARG A 134 3.48 -13.79 19.76
N GLY A 135 4.35 -14.58 19.15
CA GLY A 135 4.12 -15.99 18.80
C GLY A 135 2.91 -16.22 17.90
N SER A 136 2.44 -15.20 17.20
CA SER A 136 1.20 -15.24 16.40
C SER A 136 1.48 -14.99 14.93
N ARG A 137 0.66 -15.61 14.07
CA ARG A 137 0.68 -15.40 12.62
C ARG A 137 -0.46 -14.48 12.21
N TYR A 138 -0.16 -13.55 11.32
CA TYR A 138 -1.12 -12.57 10.81
C TYR A 138 -1.15 -12.60 9.30
N THR A 139 -2.36 -12.63 8.75
CA THR A 139 -2.61 -12.37 7.33
C THR A 139 -2.76 -10.86 7.14
N SER A 140 -1.99 -10.28 6.24
CA SER A 140 -1.83 -8.83 6.14
C SER A 140 -1.92 -8.32 4.71
N SER A 141 -2.37 -7.08 4.54
CA SER A 141 -2.31 -6.34 3.27
C SER A 141 -2.13 -4.85 3.51
N LEU A 142 -1.45 -4.18 2.58
CA LEU A 142 -1.45 -2.73 2.49
C LEU A 142 -2.75 -2.30 1.82
N VAL A 143 -3.53 -1.43 2.46
CA VAL A 143 -4.84 -1.00 1.97
C VAL A 143 -4.86 0.51 1.83
N GLU A 144 -5.30 1.02 0.67
CA GLU A 144 -5.68 2.42 0.54
C GLU A 144 -7.01 2.62 1.27
N TRP A 145 -6.99 3.48 2.29
CA TRP A 145 -8.10 3.71 3.19
C TRP A 145 -8.57 5.16 3.20
N GLY A 146 -7.66 6.13 3.06
CA GLY A 146 -7.96 7.56 3.20
C GLY A 146 -9.03 8.07 2.24
N SER A 147 -8.95 7.69 0.97
CA SER A 147 -9.93 8.10 -0.03
C SER A 147 -11.16 7.19 -0.08
N GLY A 148 -11.18 6.11 0.73
CA GLY A 148 -12.24 5.11 0.75
C GLY A 148 -12.24 4.14 -0.43
N SER A 149 -11.17 4.09 -1.24
CA SER A 149 -11.12 3.17 -2.39
C SER A 149 -11.04 1.70 -1.98
N ASN A 150 -10.45 1.42 -0.81
CA ASN A 150 -10.29 0.08 -0.23
C ASN A 150 -9.54 -0.92 -1.12
N VAL A 151 -8.82 -0.45 -2.13
CA VAL A 151 -7.93 -1.31 -2.91
C VAL A 151 -6.76 -1.76 -2.04
N SER A 152 -6.26 -2.96 -2.30
CA SER A 152 -5.25 -3.59 -1.46
C SER A 152 -4.08 -4.14 -2.26
N SER A 153 -2.96 -4.34 -1.57
CA SER A 153 -1.90 -5.22 -2.04
C SER A 153 -2.36 -6.67 -2.01
N GLN A 154 -1.57 -7.54 -2.62
CA GLN A 154 -1.66 -8.98 -2.36
C GLN A 154 -1.49 -9.25 -0.86
N LEU A 155 -2.14 -10.33 -0.40
CA LEU A 155 -2.00 -10.81 0.97
C LEU A 155 -0.58 -11.34 1.19
N PHE A 156 -0.07 -11.11 2.40
CA PHE A 156 1.19 -11.69 2.86
C PHE A 156 1.10 -12.02 4.35
N GLU A 157 1.95 -12.94 4.79
CA GLU A 157 1.98 -13.37 6.19
C GLU A 157 3.03 -12.59 6.97
N ILE A 158 2.69 -12.25 8.21
CA ILE A 158 3.61 -11.76 9.23
C ILE A 158 3.71 -12.84 10.30
N ASN A 159 4.91 -13.37 10.49
CA ASN A 159 5.25 -14.22 11.62
C ASN A 159 5.84 -13.31 12.70
N ASN A 160 5.08 -13.04 13.77
CA ASN A 160 5.49 -12.17 14.87
C ASN A 160 6.07 -13.01 16.02
N PRO A 161 7.41 -13.08 16.18
CA PRO A 161 8.06 -13.95 17.15
C PRO A 161 7.92 -13.48 18.61
#